data_AF-A0A955SWQ2-F1
#
_entry.id   AF-A0A955SWQ2-F1
#
_cell.length_a   1.000
_cell.length_b   1.000
_cell.length_c   1.000
_cell.angle_alpha   90.00
_cell.angle_beta   90.00
_cell.angle_gamma   90.00
#
_symmetry.space_group_name_H-M   'P 1'
#
loop_
_entity.id
_entity.type
_entity.pdbx_description
1 polymer ?
#
loop_
_entity_poly.entity_id
_entity_poly.type
_entity_poly.pdbx_seq_one_letter_code
_entity_poly.pdbx_strand_id
1 'polypeptide(L)'
;MKDYELLGSFYLGCKQDPDQGTLMDEPILYDSKDLTTHAVCVGMTGSGKTGLGIALLEEAAIDGVPSIVIDPKGDMANLMLTFPGLTAAEFQPWVDPAEAARRGIDTSQLAQETADLWRKGLADWGQGPERIQLLKNSAEVAIYTPAANAGRPLTVLKSFAAPVGRAKEDSEALRERVLSAVSGLLTLIQIDADPVSSREHILLSSILEHAWRDGASPDIGTLIRSIQQPPFDKVGFLDLESFYPAKDFFFFLFGDHPTITSFPPPRPS
;
A
#
# COMPACT_ATOMS: atom_id res chain seq x y z
N MET A 1 16.77 -29.84 16.11
CA MET A 1 16.02 -28.91 15.23
C MET A 1 16.00 -29.52 13.86
N LYS A 2 14.82 -29.72 13.27
CA LYS A 2 14.74 -30.06 11.84
C LYS A 2 15.13 -28.80 11.09
N ASP A 3 16.07 -28.92 10.17
CA ASP A 3 16.48 -27.83 9.29
C ASP A 3 15.36 -27.65 8.25
N TYR A 4 14.52 -26.62 8.43
CA TYR A 4 13.42 -26.28 7.52
C TYR A 4 13.73 -25.03 6.69
N GLU A 5 14.90 -24.42 6.86
CA GLU A 5 15.34 -23.25 6.10
C GLU A 5 15.87 -23.72 4.73
N LEU A 6 14.93 -24.04 3.83
CA LEU A 6 15.21 -24.53 2.49
C LEU A 6 14.71 -23.50 1.47
N LEU A 7 15.62 -23.00 0.63
CA LEU A 7 15.29 -21.99 -0.38
C LEU A 7 14.11 -22.45 -1.25
N GLY A 8 13.08 -21.62 -1.34
CA GLY A 8 11.86 -21.87 -2.09
C GLY A 8 10.85 -22.77 -1.39
N SER A 9 11.08 -23.15 -0.13
CA SER A 9 10.17 -23.96 0.69
C SER A 9 9.74 -23.21 1.94
N PHE A 10 8.52 -22.69 1.95
CA PHE A 10 7.99 -21.86 3.02
C PHE A 10 7.52 -22.71 4.20
N TYR A 11 8.01 -22.40 5.41
CA TYR A 11 7.55 -23.04 6.63
C TYR A 11 6.19 -22.48 7.08
N LEU A 12 5.15 -23.32 7.09
CA LEU A 12 3.77 -22.93 7.47
C LEU A 12 3.31 -23.53 8.81
N GLY A 13 4.26 -24.00 9.63
CA GLY A 13 3.97 -24.67 10.90
C GLY A 13 4.17 -26.17 10.82
N CYS A 14 3.35 -26.92 11.55
CA CYS A 14 3.49 -28.37 11.72
C CYS A 14 2.18 -29.08 11.39
N LYS A 15 2.29 -30.34 10.95
CA LYS A 15 1.12 -31.19 10.72
C LYS A 15 0.35 -31.40 12.02
N GLN A 16 -0.96 -31.51 11.88
CA GLN A 16 -1.85 -31.87 12.96
C GLN A 16 -2.44 -33.26 12.68
N ASP A 17 -2.55 -34.08 13.73
CA ASP A 17 -3.31 -35.32 13.68
C ASP A 17 -4.79 -34.99 13.40
N PRO A 18 -5.36 -35.45 12.28
CA PRO A 18 -6.73 -35.13 11.91
C PRO A 18 -7.78 -35.75 12.86
N ASP A 19 -7.44 -36.85 13.54
CA ASP A 19 -8.36 -37.56 14.44
C ASP A 19 -8.23 -37.06 15.89
N GLN A 20 -7.02 -36.75 16.34
CA GLN A 20 -6.73 -36.35 17.72
C GLN A 20 -6.62 -34.83 17.91
N GLY A 21 -6.43 -34.06 16.83
CA GLY A 21 -6.19 -32.62 16.88
C GLY A 21 -4.84 -32.26 17.51
N THR A 22 -3.94 -33.22 17.70
CA THR A 22 -2.63 -33.03 18.33
C THR A 22 -1.61 -32.58 17.29
N LEU A 23 -0.72 -31.65 17.66
CA LEU A 23 0.38 -31.24 16.79
C LEU A 23 1.41 -32.37 16.69
N MET A 24 1.90 -32.60 15.48
CA MET A 24 2.98 -33.52 15.18
C MET A 24 4.30 -32.75 15.01
N ASP A 25 5.44 -33.41 15.23
CA ASP A 25 6.76 -32.79 15.01
C ASP A 25 7.16 -32.68 13.51
N GLU A 26 6.23 -32.88 12.57
CA GLU A 26 6.49 -32.83 11.14
C GLU A 26 6.16 -31.44 10.56
N PRO A 27 7.16 -30.70 10.03
CA PRO A 27 6.91 -29.38 9.47
C PRO A 27 6.07 -29.46 8.19
N ILE A 28 5.24 -28.44 7.96
CA ILE A 28 4.56 -28.20 6.70
C ILE A 28 5.45 -27.24 5.90
N LEU A 29 6.09 -27.77 4.87
CA LEU A 29 6.90 -26.99 3.92
C LEU A 29 6.12 -26.84 2.62
N TYR A 30 5.83 -25.60 2.24
CA TYR A 30 5.05 -25.26 1.07
C TYR A 30 5.95 -24.80 -0.08
N ASP A 31 5.79 -25.37 -1.28
CA ASP A 31 6.59 -24.97 -2.44
C ASP A 31 6.17 -23.56 -2.91
N SER A 32 7.07 -22.60 -2.76
CA SER A 32 6.84 -21.21 -3.15
C SER A 32 6.47 -21.05 -4.64
N LYS A 33 6.84 -22.00 -5.50
CA LYS A 33 6.48 -21.98 -6.93
C LYS A 33 4.98 -22.06 -7.15
N ASP A 34 4.23 -22.67 -6.23
CA ASP A 34 2.77 -22.74 -6.33
C ASP A 34 2.13 -21.34 -6.21
N LEU A 35 2.81 -20.37 -5.61
CA LEU A 35 2.35 -18.98 -5.53
C LEU A 35 2.48 -18.21 -6.84
N THR A 36 3.18 -18.76 -7.84
CA THR A 36 3.32 -18.13 -9.17
C THR A 36 2.04 -18.19 -10.01
N THR A 37 1.08 -19.03 -9.61
CA THR A 37 -0.18 -19.25 -10.33
C THR A 37 -1.41 -18.73 -9.59
N HIS A 38 -1.25 -17.67 -8.79
CA HIS A 38 -2.27 -17.07 -7.93
C HIS A 38 -2.70 -17.98 -6.77
N ALA A 39 -3.01 -17.36 -5.63
CA ALA A 39 -3.49 -18.06 -4.44
C ALA A 39 -4.69 -17.31 -3.86
N VAL A 40 -5.58 -18.05 -3.19
CA VAL A 40 -6.72 -17.48 -2.46
C VAL A 40 -6.79 -18.09 -1.06
N CYS A 41 -6.86 -17.23 -0.04
CA CYS A 41 -7.06 -17.65 1.34
C CYS A 41 -8.50 -17.32 1.78
N VAL A 42 -9.28 -18.35 2.10
CA VAL A 42 -10.70 -18.23 2.48
C VAL A 42 -10.90 -18.72 3.91
N GLY A 43 -11.77 -18.05 4.66
CA GLY A 43 -12.08 -18.41 6.05
C GLY A 43 -12.85 -17.30 6.77
N MET A 44 -13.51 -17.63 7.87
CA MET A 44 -14.25 -16.67 8.69
C MET A 44 -13.32 -15.77 9.50
N THR A 45 -13.83 -14.66 10.06
CA THR A 45 -13.04 -13.84 11.01
C THR A 45 -12.55 -14.71 12.18
N GLY A 46 -11.29 -14.54 12.58
CA GLY A 46 -10.66 -15.36 13.62
C GLY A 46 -10.15 -16.73 13.15
N SER A 47 -10.36 -17.12 11.88
CA SER A 47 -9.89 -18.42 11.36
C SER A 47 -8.39 -18.48 11.04
N GLY A 48 -7.62 -17.45 11.38
CA GLY A 48 -6.16 -17.41 11.13
C GLY A 48 -5.71 -16.91 9.74
N LYS A 49 -6.60 -16.40 8.88
CA LYS A 49 -6.21 -15.88 7.54
C LYS A 49 -5.07 -14.85 7.59
N THR A 50 -5.18 -13.87 8.50
CA THR A 50 -4.17 -12.84 8.70
C THR A 50 -2.84 -13.44 9.16
N GLY A 51 -2.89 -14.41 10.09
CA GLY A 51 -1.70 -15.11 10.58
C GLY A 51 -1.01 -15.92 9.47
N LEU A 52 -1.77 -16.63 8.64
CA LEU A 52 -1.23 -17.31 7.46
C LEU A 52 -0.60 -16.34 6.47
N GLY A 53 -1.26 -15.19 6.22
CA GLY A 53 -0.71 -14.14 5.36
C GLY A 53 0.61 -13.58 5.88
N ILE A 54 0.70 -13.30 7.19
CA ILE A 54 1.94 -12.86 7.84
C ILE A 54 3.03 -13.93 7.68
N ALA A 55 2.74 -15.19 7.99
CA ALA A 55 3.70 -16.29 7.84
C ALA A 55 4.22 -16.37 6.40
N LEU A 56 3.34 -16.36 5.39
CA LEU A 56 3.75 -16.37 3.99
C LEU A 56 4.65 -15.19 3.62
N LEU A 57 4.38 -13.99 4.14
CA LEU A 57 5.18 -12.80 3.90
C LEU A 57 6.55 -12.87 4.60
N GLU A 58 6.62 -13.44 5.80
CA GLU A 58 7.86 -13.68 6.53
C GLU A 58 8.76 -14.68 5.80
N GLU A 59 8.20 -15.79 5.33
CA GLU A 59 8.93 -16.79 4.55
C GLU A 59 9.42 -16.22 3.21
N ALA A 60 8.55 -15.48 2.50
CA ALA A 60 8.91 -14.79 1.27
C ALA A 60 10.05 -13.79 1.50
N ALA A 61 9.99 -13.03 2.60
CA ALA A 61 11.03 -12.07 2.95
C ALA A 61 12.36 -12.77 3.25
N ILE A 62 12.37 -13.88 4.02
CA ILE A 62 13.57 -14.66 4.32
C ILE A 62 14.23 -15.18 3.03
N ASP A 63 13.44 -15.64 2.07
CA ASP A 63 13.90 -16.10 0.75
C ASP A 63 14.26 -14.95 -0.23
N GLY A 64 14.14 -13.69 0.20
CA GLY A 64 14.47 -12.52 -0.62
C GLY A 64 13.46 -12.22 -1.73
N VAL A 65 12.23 -12.70 -1.60
CA VAL A 65 11.12 -12.43 -2.53
C VAL A 65 10.45 -11.10 -2.16
N PRO A 66 10.52 -10.07 -3.02
CA PRO A 66 9.91 -8.77 -2.73
C PRO A 66 8.38 -8.87 -2.76
N SER A 67 7.74 -8.31 -1.73
CA SER A 67 6.28 -8.33 -1.58
C SER A 67 5.71 -6.91 -1.52
N ILE A 68 4.63 -6.66 -2.29
CA ILE A 68 3.80 -5.46 -2.17
C ILE A 68 2.45 -5.89 -1.61
N VAL A 69 2.06 -5.32 -0.48
CA VAL A 69 0.85 -5.70 0.25
C VAL A 69 -0.13 -4.54 0.26
N ILE A 70 -1.33 -4.76 -0.26
CA ILE A 70 -2.44 -3.80 -0.17
C ILE A 70 -3.30 -4.20 1.02
N ASP A 71 -3.22 -3.43 2.10
CA ASP A 71 -3.85 -3.75 3.37
C ASP A 71 -4.87 -2.69 3.79
N PRO A 72 -6.15 -2.85 3.40
CA PRO A 72 -7.20 -1.92 3.80
C PRO A 72 -7.57 -2.02 5.28
N LYS A 73 -7.15 -3.08 5.99
CA LYS A 73 -7.48 -3.28 7.41
C LYS A 73 -6.40 -2.76 8.35
N GLY A 74 -5.15 -2.69 7.88
CA GLY A 74 -3.99 -2.26 8.67
C GLY A 74 -3.37 -3.37 9.51
N ASP A 75 -3.82 -4.61 9.36
CA ASP A 75 -3.34 -5.77 10.15
C ASP A 75 -1.92 -6.20 9.75
N MET A 76 -1.48 -5.92 8.51
CA MET A 76 -0.16 -6.30 7.99
C MET A 76 0.95 -5.42 8.54
N ALA A 77 0.62 -4.25 9.10
CA ALA A 77 1.58 -3.40 9.81
C ALA A 77 2.25 -4.13 11.01
N ASN A 78 1.63 -5.21 11.51
CA ASN A 78 2.19 -6.06 12.56
C ASN A 78 3.54 -6.69 12.17
N LEU A 79 3.90 -6.79 10.89
CA LEU A 79 5.22 -7.21 10.43
C LEU A 79 6.36 -6.30 10.97
N MET A 80 6.04 -5.07 11.37
CA MET A 80 7.00 -4.15 11.99
C MET A 80 7.27 -4.49 13.47
N LEU A 81 6.39 -5.25 14.12
CA LEU A 81 6.48 -5.63 15.54
C LEU A 81 7.37 -6.87 15.73
N THR A 82 8.54 -6.83 15.11
CA THR A 82 9.57 -7.86 15.20
C THR A 82 10.68 -7.40 16.15
N PHE A 83 10.87 -8.16 17.23
CA PHE A 83 11.77 -7.83 18.35
C PHE A 83 12.86 -8.91 18.49
N PRO A 84 14.01 -8.79 17.80
CA PRO A 84 15.05 -9.82 17.79
C PRO A 84 15.64 -10.12 19.17
N GLY A 85 15.66 -9.14 20.09
CA GLY A 85 16.17 -9.37 21.43
C GLY A 85 15.18 -10.14 22.33
N LEU A 86 13.88 -10.16 21.97
CA LEU A 86 12.79 -10.64 22.80
C LEU A 86 12.92 -10.13 24.26
N THR A 87 13.27 -8.86 24.42
CA THR A 87 13.51 -8.24 25.74
C THR A 87 12.31 -7.41 26.19
N ALA A 88 12.05 -7.33 27.50
CA ALA A 88 10.99 -6.48 28.03
C ALA A 88 11.09 -5.02 27.54
N ALA A 89 12.30 -4.49 27.39
CA ALA A 89 12.54 -3.14 26.90
C ALA A 89 12.02 -2.91 25.47
N GLU A 90 12.10 -3.92 24.60
CA GLU A 90 11.56 -3.84 23.23
C GLU A 90 10.03 -3.85 23.22
N PHE A 91 9.39 -4.58 24.13
CA PHE A 91 7.92 -4.66 24.25
C PHE A 91 7.31 -3.47 25.00
N GLN A 92 8.06 -2.83 25.90
CA GLN A 92 7.60 -1.75 26.77
C GLN A 92 6.80 -0.62 26.07
N PRO A 93 7.20 -0.14 24.88
CA PRO A 93 6.46 0.92 24.18
C PRO A 93 5.12 0.46 23.61
N TRP A 94 4.90 -0.85 23.49
CA TRP A 94 3.79 -1.46 22.76
C TRP A 94 2.76 -2.12 23.65
N VAL A 95 3.04 -2.30 24.94
CA VAL A 95 2.07 -2.83 25.91
C VAL A 95 1.03 -1.78 26.28
N ASP A 96 -0.22 -2.21 26.48
CA ASP A 96 -1.34 -1.34 26.85
C ASP A 96 -1.27 -0.96 28.36
N PRO A 97 -1.08 0.32 28.72
CA PRO A 97 -1.10 0.75 30.11
C PRO A 97 -2.43 0.48 30.82
N ALA A 98 -3.55 0.48 30.09
CA ALA A 98 -4.86 0.18 30.67
C ALA A 98 -4.98 -1.30 31.06
N GLU A 99 -4.35 -2.21 30.30
CA GLU A 99 -4.28 -3.63 30.65
C GLU A 99 -3.44 -3.86 31.90
N ALA A 100 -2.28 -3.20 31.99
CA ALA A 100 -1.44 -3.26 33.19
C ALA A 100 -2.24 -2.82 34.43
N ALA A 101 -2.96 -1.69 34.32
CA ALA A 101 -3.81 -1.19 35.40
C ALA A 101 -4.95 -2.16 35.78
N ARG A 102 -5.65 -2.76 34.81
CA ARG A 102 -6.70 -3.77 35.06
C ARG A 102 -6.17 -4.98 35.82
N ARG A 103 -4.94 -5.39 35.53
CA ARG A 103 -4.27 -6.53 36.17
C ARG A 103 -3.57 -6.18 37.49
N GLY A 104 -3.51 -4.90 37.86
CA GLY A 104 -2.84 -4.44 39.08
C GLY A 104 -1.31 -4.54 39.00
N ILE A 105 -0.74 -4.55 37.80
CA ILE A 105 0.70 -4.59 37.53
C ILE A 105 1.14 -3.30 36.84
N ASP A 106 2.44 -3.02 36.83
CA ASP A 106 2.99 -1.93 36.03
C ASP A 106 3.29 -2.37 34.59
N THR A 107 3.55 -1.39 33.71
CA THR A 107 3.84 -1.67 32.29
C THR A 107 5.13 -2.44 32.09
N SER A 108 6.13 -2.28 32.98
CA SER A 108 7.40 -3.03 32.92
C SER A 108 7.21 -4.52 33.21
N GLN A 109 6.34 -4.85 34.17
CA GLN A 109 5.95 -6.22 34.45
C GLN A 109 5.16 -6.82 33.28
N LEU A 110 4.20 -6.06 32.72
CA LEU A 110 3.44 -6.52 31.55
C LEU A 110 4.35 -6.77 30.33
N ALA A 111 5.35 -5.92 30.11
CA ALA A 111 6.30 -6.09 29.01
C ALA A 111 7.22 -7.30 29.23
N GLN A 112 7.66 -7.55 30.46
CA GLN A 112 8.43 -8.74 30.81
C GLN A 112 7.63 -10.02 30.57
N GLU A 113 6.39 -10.08 31.06
CA GLU A 113 5.51 -11.23 30.81
C GLU A 113 5.22 -11.44 29.33
N THR A 114 5.05 -10.35 28.57
CA THR A 114 4.85 -10.42 27.11
C THR A 114 6.08 -10.99 26.42
N ALA A 115 7.28 -10.53 26.78
CA ALA A 115 8.53 -11.04 26.25
C ALA A 115 8.72 -12.54 26.53
N ASP A 116 8.39 -12.98 27.76
CA ASP A 116 8.49 -14.38 28.17
C ASP A 116 7.44 -15.25 27.44
N LEU A 117 6.23 -14.75 27.26
CA LEU A 117 5.18 -15.40 26.48
C LEU A 117 5.62 -15.62 25.03
N TRP A 118 6.17 -14.59 24.38
CA TRP A 118 6.66 -14.68 23.01
C TRP A 118 7.84 -15.65 22.88
N ARG A 119 8.81 -15.56 23.79
CA ARG A 119 9.98 -16.46 23.80
C ARG A 119 9.55 -17.92 23.95
N LYS A 120 8.62 -18.19 24.85
CA LYS A 120 8.06 -19.54 25.04
C LYS A 120 7.30 -19.99 23.79
N GLY A 121 6.38 -19.17 23.29
CA GLY A 121 5.55 -19.52 22.14
C GLY A 121 6.40 -19.84 20.90
N LEU A 122 7.42 -19.02 20.60
CA LEU A 122 8.34 -19.29 19.49
C LEU A 122 9.14 -20.58 19.71
N ALA A 123 9.64 -20.81 20.92
CA ALA A 123 10.39 -22.02 21.26
C ALA A 123 9.52 -23.29 21.13
N ASP A 124 8.23 -23.22 21.45
CA ASP A 124 7.27 -24.32 21.25
C ASP A 124 7.13 -24.70 19.76
N TRP A 125 7.43 -23.77 18.84
CA TRP A 125 7.49 -24.00 17.39
C TRP A 125 8.91 -24.23 16.86
N GLY A 126 9.89 -24.40 17.75
CA GLY A 126 11.30 -24.59 17.37
C GLY A 126 11.92 -23.37 16.69
N GLN A 127 11.41 -22.17 16.97
CA GLN A 127 11.94 -20.90 16.48
C GLN A 127 12.60 -20.14 17.63
N GLY A 128 13.78 -19.56 17.35
CA GLY A 128 14.47 -18.69 18.29
C GLY A 128 14.61 -17.26 17.79
N PRO A 129 15.11 -16.34 18.66
CA PRO A 129 15.32 -14.94 18.32
C PRO A 129 16.24 -14.73 17.09
N GLU A 130 17.14 -15.67 16.80
CA GLU A 130 17.97 -15.68 15.61
C GLU A 130 17.17 -15.66 14.30
N ARG A 131 15.97 -16.29 14.27
CA ARG A 131 15.11 -16.29 13.10
C ARG A 131 14.43 -14.95 12.88
N ILE A 132 14.04 -14.27 13.95
CA ILE A 132 13.53 -12.89 13.88
C ILE A 132 14.64 -11.96 13.35
N GLN A 133 15.88 -12.17 13.79
CA GLN A 133 17.01 -11.40 13.29
C GLN A 133 17.28 -11.69 11.80
N LEU A 134 17.14 -12.94 11.36
CA LEU A 134 17.22 -13.32 9.95
C LEU A 134 16.18 -12.55 9.14
N LEU A 135 14.90 -12.61 9.52
CA LEU A 135 13.81 -11.88 8.87
C LEU A 135 14.12 -10.38 8.75
N LYS A 136 14.57 -9.73 9.83
CA LYS A 136 14.95 -8.31 9.82
C LYS A 136 16.11 -7.99 8.88
N ASN A 137 17.03 -8.93 8.70
CA ASN A 137 18.17 -8.75 7.81
C ASN A 137 17.79 -9.00 6.35
N SER A 138 16.79 -9.84 6.09
CA SER A 138 16.42 -10.25 4.73
C SER A 138 15.57 -9.21 4.00
N ALA A 139 14.72 -8.44 4.71
CA ALA A 139 13.87 -7.44 4.08
C ALA A 139 13.65 -6.18 4.92
N GLU A 140 13.64 -5.02 4.25
CA GLU A 140 13.09 -3.79 4.82
C GLU A 140 11.56 -3.83 4.74
N VAL A 141 10.89 -3.72 5.90
CA VAL A 141 9.44 -3.53 5.95
C VAL A 141 9.15 -2.02 5.95
N ALA A 142 8.41 -1.56 4.95
CA ALA A 142 8.05 -0.15 4.80
C ALA A 142 6.53 0.01 4.66
N ILE A 143 5.93 0.78 5.57
CA ILE A 143 4.50 1.11 5.53
C ILE A 143 4.33 2.39 4.71
N TYR A 144 3.50 2.34 3.68
CA TYR A 144 3.14 3.50 2.86
C TYR A 144 1.69 3.89 3.13
N THR A 145 1.46 5.14 3.52
CA THR A 145 0.12 5.65 3.83
C THR A 145 -0.29 6.77 2.89
N PRO A 146 -1.31 6.56 2.03
CA PRO A 146 -1.92 7.65 1.28
C PRO A 146 -2.60 8.64 2.22
N ALA A 147 -2.42 9.94 1.99
CA ALA A 147 -3.08 11.03 2.73
C ALA A 147 -2.88 11.05 4.27
N ALA A 148 -1.98 10.23 4.81
CA ALA A 148 -1.62 10.21 6.22
C ALA A 148 -0.10 10.15 6.39
N ASN A 149 0.38 10.63 7.54
CA ASN A 149 1.82 10.69 7.88
C ASN A 149 2.23 9.62 8.90
N ALA A 150 1.41 8.58 9.11
CA ALA A 150 1.70 7.51 10.05
C ALA A 150 2.79 6.55 9.53
N GLY A 151 2.87 6.37 8.21
CA GLY A 151 3.97 5.69 7.52
C GLY A 151 4.71 6.63 6.58
N ARG A 152 5.43 6.07 5.62
CA ARG A 152 6.00 6.81 4.49
C ARG A 152 4.84 7.43 3.70
N PRO A 153 4.78 8.76 3.54
CA PRO A 153 3.69 9.38 2.83
C PRO A 153 3.69 8.92 1.38
N LEU A 154 2.55 8.39 0.93
CA LEU A 154 2.34 8.06 -0.48
C LEU A 154 1.50 9.16 -1.11
N THR A 155 2.12 9.96 -1.96
CA THR A 155 1.37 10.89 -2.81
C THR A 155 0.91 10.13 -4.05
N VAL A 156 -0.39 9.85 -4.13
CA VAL A 156 -1.01 9.22 -5.33
C VAL A 156 -0.83 10.14 -6.54
N LEU A 157 -0.94 11.44 -6.33
CA LEU A 157 -0.53 12.45 -7.30
C LEU A 157 0.98 12.61 -7.25
N LYS A 158 1.71 11.74 -7.96
CA LYS A 158 3.03 12.14 -8.45
C LYS A 158 2.83 13.48 -9.14
N SER A 159 3.68 14.48 -8.86
CA SER A 159 3.75 15.73 -9.63
C SER A 159 3.46 15.38 -11.09
N PHE A 160 2.59 16.13 -11.78
CA PHE A 160 2.31 15.95 -13.20
C PHE A 160 3.54 16.32 -14.05
N ALA A 161 4.71 15.88 -13.61
CA ALA A 161 5.99 16.08 -14.19
C ALA A 161 6.06 15.31 -15.50
N ALA A 162 6.54 16.01 -16.52
CA ALA A 162 6.80 15.41 -17.80
C ALA A 162 7.72 14.19 -17.62
N PRO A 163 7.45 13.07 -18.30
CA PRO A 163 8.37 11.95 -18.30
C PRO A 163 9.74 12.37 -18.84
N VAL A 164 10.80 11.79 -18.29
CA VAL A 164 12.19 12.00 -18.72
C VAL A 164 12.69 10.80 -19.54
N GLY A 165 13.66 11.04 -20.43
CA GLY A 165 14.31 9.98 -21.23
C GLY A 165 13.38 9.35 -22.27
N ARG A 166 13.56 8.04 -22.52
CA ARG A 166 12.86 7.29 -23.60
C ARG A 166 11.33 7.38 -23.56
N ALA A 167 10.74 7.54 -22.37
CA ALA A 167 9.29 7.66 -22.21
C ALA A 167 8.72 9.00 -22.74
N LYS A 168 9.56 10.00 -23.02
CA LYS A 168 9.16 11.24 -23.71
C LYS A 168 9.19 11.08 -25.24
N GLU A 169 10.11 10.25 -25.74
CA GLU A 169 10.33 10.04 -27.18
C GLU A 169 9.34 9.02 -27.77
N ASP A 170 8.87 8.08 -26.94
CA ASP A 170 7.82 7.13 -27.29
C ASP A 170 6.43 7.75 -27.10
N SER A 171 5.76 8.02 -28.22
CA SER A 171 4.42 8.62 -28.23
C SER A 171 3.34 7.72 -27.65
N GLU A 172 3.48 6.40 -27.75
CA GLU A 172 2.52 5.43 -27.19
C GLU A 172 2.66 5.37 -25.67
N ALA A 173 3.90 5.22 -25.19
CA ALA A 173 4.19 5.22 -23.75
C ALA A 173 3.83 6.57 -23.09
N LEU A 174 4.05 7.70 -23.77
CA LEU A 174 3.63 9.01 -23.31
C LEU A 174 2.10 9.06 -23.13
N ARG A 175 1.35 8.59 -24.14
CA ARG A 175 -0.11 8.59 -24.12
C ARG A 175 -0.67 7.70 -23.02
N GLU A 176 -0.18 6.47 -22.87
CA GLU A 176 -0.59 5.58 -21.78
C GLU A 176 -0.38 6.22 -20.41
N ARG A 177 0.75 6.90 -20.23
CA ARG A 177 1.07 7.58 -18.97
C ARG A 177 0.18 8.80 -18.72
N VAL A 178 -0.18 9.56 -19.75
CA VAL A 178 -1.16 10.64 -19.66
C VAL A 178 -2.52 10.08 -19.23
N LEU A 179 -3.02 9.05 -19.92
CA LEU A 179 -4.32 8.45 -19.63
C LEU A 179 -4.37 7.91 -18.19
N SER A 180 -3.32 7.21 -17.76
CA SER A 180 -3.22 6.69 -16.39
C SER A 180 -3.21 7.80 -15.33
N ALA A 181 -2.45 8.89 -15.57
CA ALA A 181 -2.41 10.03 -14.66
C ALA A 181 -3.76 10.75 -14.55
N VAL A 182 -4.46 10.94 -15.67
CA VAL A 182 -5.78 11.58 -15.71
C VAL A 182 -6.84 10.69 -15.07
N SER A 183 -6.86 9.38 -15.33
CA SER A 183 -7.77 8.45 -14.68
C SER A 183 -7.57 8.42 -13.15
N GLY A 184 -6.30 8.42 -12.71
CA GLY A 184 -5.96 8.52 -11.29
C GLY A 184 -6.48 9.82 -10.65
N LEU A 185 -6.29 10.96 -11.32
CA LEU A 185 -6.81 12.26 -10.86
C LEU A 185 -8.34 12.26 -10.76
N LEU A 186 -9.04 11.82 -11.82
CA LEU A 186 -10.50 11.83 -11.87
C LEU A 186 -11.10 10.90 -10.81
N THR A 187 -10.49 9.73 -10.60
CA THR A 187 -10.90 8.80 -9.53
C THR A 187 -10.71 9.42 -8.14
N LEU A 188 -9.62 10.16 -7.90
CA LEU A 188 -9.39 10.85 -6.63
C LEU A 188 -10.43 11.94 -6.34
N ILE A 189 -10.97 12.59 -7.37
CA ILE A 189 -12.07 13.56 -7.22
C ILE A 189 -13.46 12.93 -7.40
N GLN A 190 -13.53 11.60 -7.38
CA GLN A 190 -14.76 10.80 -7.48
C GLN A 190 -15.56 11.07 -8.77
N ILE A 191 -14.88 11.36 -9.87
CA ILE A 191 -15.46 11.42 -11.21
C ILE A 191 -15.18 10.08 -11.90
N ASP A 192 -16.24 9.32 -12.15
CA ASP A 192 -16.18 8.11 -12.97
C ASP A 192 -16.19 8.52 -14.45
N ALA A 193 -15.00 8.55 -15.05
CA ALA A 193 -14.79 9.02 -16.41
C ALA A 193 -14.17 7.93 -17.28
N ASP A 194 -14.83 7.64 -18.40
CA ASP A 194 -14.33 6.75 -19.43
C ASP A 194 -13.22 7.45 -20.24
N PRO A 195 -12.02 6.85 -20.37
CA PRO A 195 -10.89 7.46 -21.06
C PRO A 195 -11.11 7.79 -22.55
N VAL A 196 -12.14 7.20 -23.17
CA VAL A 196 -12.40 7.32 -24.61
C VAL A 196 -13.53 8.30 -24.90
N SER A 197 -14.52 8.41 -24.02
CA SER A 197 -15.77 9.12 -24.28
C SER A 197 -16.07 10.26 -23.31
N SER A 198 -15.51 10.26 -22.10
CA SER A 198 -15.75 11.34 -21.14
C SER A 198 -15.00 12.61 -21.54
N ARG A 199 -15.77 13.70 -21.65
CA ARG A 199 -15.25 15.00 -22.10
C ARG A 199 -14.18 15.55 -21.15
N GLU A 200 -14.36 15.33 -19.85
CA GLU A 200 -13.44 15.70 -18.77
C GLU A 200 -12.09 15.01 -18.93
N HIS A 201 -12.11 13.71 -19.22
CA HIS A 201 -10.92 12.89 -19.39
C HIS A 201 -10.16 13.31 -20.65
N ILE A 202 -10.85 13.45 -21.77
CA ILE A 202 -10.26 13.86 -23.04
C ILE A 202 -9.63 15.26 -22.93
N LEU A 203 -10.32 16.21 -22.28
CA LEU A 203 -9.81 17.56 -22.07
C LEU A 203 -8.54 17.56 -21.21
N LEU A 204 -8.58 16.91 -20.05
CA LEU A 204 -7.43 16.82 -19.15
C LEU A 204 -6.25 16.11 -19.80
N SER A 205 -6.51 15.03 -20.54
CA SER A 205 -5.49 14.28 -21.27
C SER A 205 -4.82 15.16 -22.32
N SER A 206 -5.60 15.95 -23.07
CA SER A 206 -5.08 16.86 -24.08
C SER A 206 -4.22 17.98 -23.47
N ILE A 207 -4.65 18.55 -22.34
CA ILE A 207 -3.88 19.57 -21.58
C ILE A 207 -2.55 19.00 -21.11
N LEU A 208 -2.59 17.81 -20.49
CA LEU A 208 -1.42 17.19 -19.90
C LEU A 208 -0.43 16.70 -20.98
N GLU A 209 -0.94 16.13 -22.07
CA GLU A 209 -0.13 15.74 -23.22
C GLU A 209 0.57 16.95 -23.86
N HIS A 210 -0.15 18.06 -24.05
CA HIS A 210 0.43 19.30 -24.57
C HIS A 210 1.59 19.79 -23.67
N ALA A 211 1.33 19.90 -22.37
CA ALA A 211 2.35 20.33 -21.41
C ALA A 211 3.59 19.41 -21.42
N TRP A 212 3.40 18.09 -21.46
CA TRP A 212 4.51 17.14 -21.44
C TRP A 212 5.32 17.11 -22.73
N ARG A 213 4.68 17.31 -23.89
CA ARG A 213 5.39 17.48 -25.17
C ARG A 213 6.31 18.70 -25.14
N ASP A 214 5.84 19.79 -24.53
CA ASP A 214 6.63 21.01 -24.32
C ASP A 214 7.66 20.88 -23.19
N GLY A 215 7.72 19.73 -22.50
CA GLY A 215 8.61 19.49 -21.37
C GLY A 215 8.19 20.21 -20.09
N ALA A 216 6.99 20.79 -20.06
CA ALA A 216 6.42 21.42 -18.89
C ALA A 216 5.88 20.38 -17.91
N SER A 217 6.05 20.65 -16.62
CA SER A 217 5.61 19.81 -15.51
C SER A 217 4.56 20.57 -14.70
N PRO A 218 3.28 20.56 -15.13
CA PRO A 218 2.25 21.37 -14.48
C PRO A 218 2.03 20.95 -13.02
N ASP A 219 1.79 21.93 -12.15
CA ASP A 219 1.20 21.70 -10.83
C ASP A 219 -0.34 21.77 -10.93
N ILE A 220 -1.03 21.51 -9.81
CA ILE A 220 -2.50 21.54 -9.80
C ILE A 220 -3.05 22.93 -10.17
N GLY A 221 -2.38 24.01 -9.75
CA GLY A 221 -2.79 25.37 -10.08
C GLY A 221 -2.67 25.67 -11.57
N THR A 222 -1.63 25.13 -12.22
CA THR A 222 -1.41 25.24 -13.66
C THR A 222 -2.42 24.41 -14.44
N LEU A 223 -2.78 23.21 -13.96
CA LEU A 223 -3.87 22.43 -14.54
C LEU A 223 -5.21 23.17 -14.44
N ILE A 224 -5.57 23.71 -13.27
CA ILE A 224 -6.82 24.48 -13.10
C ILE A 224 -6.89 25.66 -14.07
N ARG A 225 -5.79 26.42 -14.23
CA ARG A 225 -5.71 27.49 -15.22
C ARG A 225 -5.86 26.97 -16.65
N SER A 226 -5.19 25.87 -16.97
CA SER A 226 -5.22 25.27 -18.31
C SER A 226 -6.58 24.64 -18.64
N ILE A 227 -7.37 24.27 -17.64
CA ILE A 227 -8.77 23.86 -17.84
C ILE A 227 -9.60 25.08 -18.22
N GLN A 228 -9.45 26.21 -17.53
CA GLN A 228 -10.19 27.45 -17.85
C GLN A 228 -9.77 28.07 -19.18
N GLN A 229 -8.49 27.92 -19.54
CA GLN A 229 -7.89 28.45 -20.76
C GLN A 229 -6.95 27.41 -21.38
N PRO A 230 -7.50 26.41 -22.11
CA PRO A 230 -6.67 25.39 -22.75
C PRO A 230 -5.71 25.99 -23.77
N PRO A 231 -4.48 25.48 -23.88
CA PRO A 231 -3.46 26.01 -24.81
C PRO A 231 -3.70 25.59 -26.28
N PHE A 232 -4.92 25.16 -26.61
CA PHE A 232 -5.34 24.70 -27.92
C PHE A 232 -6.79 25.12 -28.18
N ASP A 233 -7.15 25.26 -29.45
CA ASP A 233 -8.48 25.67 -29.92
C ASP A 233 -9.34 24.48 -30.38
N LYS A 234 -8.74 23.27 -30.48
CA LYS A 234 -9.41 22.05 -30.98
C LYS A 234 -9.04 20.82 -30.17
N VAL A 235 -10.00 19.89 -30.09
CA VAL A 235 -9.81 18.53 -29.57
C VAL A 235 -10.12 17.55 -30.69
N GLY A 236 -9.10 16.86 -31.19
CA GLY A 236 -9.23 16.06 -32.42
C GLY A 236 -9.62 16.94 -33.60
N PHE A 237 -10.83 16.77 -34.12
CA PHE A 237 -11.38 17.55 -35.24
C PHE A 237 -12.44 18.58 -34.81
N LEU A 238 -12.83 18.60 -33.54
CA LEU A 238 -13.88 19.47 -33.01
C LEU A 238 -13.29 20.76 -32.43
N ASP A 239 -13.95 21.89 -32.68
CA ASP A 239 -13.64 23.15 -32.01
C ASP A 239 -13.94 23.04 -30.51
N LEU A 240 -13.06 23.59 -29.68
CA LEU A 240 -13.11 23.45 -28.22
C LEU A 240 -14.45 23.93 -27.63
N GLU A 241 -14.97 25.07 -28.07
CA GLU A 241 -16.27 25.59 -27.61
C GLU A 241 -17.45 24.67 -27.96
N SER A 242 -17.34 23.89 -29.04
CA SER A 242 -18.36 22.90 -29.41
C SER A 242 -18.23 21.61 -28.58
N PHE A 243 -17.01 21.26 -28.18
CA PHE A 243 -16.70 20.06 -27.41
C PHE A 243 -16.94 20.24 -25.90
N TYR A 244 -16.43 21.35 -25.34
CA TYR A 244 -16.49 21.72 -23.93
C TYR A 244 -16.85 23.21 -23.81
N PRO A 245 -18.14 23.58 -23.77
CA PRO A 245 -18.55 24.98 -23.71
C PRO A 245 -18.05 25.68 -22.44
N ALA A 246 -17.82 27.00 -22.53
CA ALA A 246 -17.39 27.86 -21.40
C ALA A 246 -18.14 27.60 -20.06
N LYS A 247 -19.45 27.30 -20.13
CA LYS A 247 -20.30 27.04 -18.96
C LYS A 247 -20.01 25.70 -18.26
N ASP A 248 -19.57 24.70 -19.02
CA ASP A 248 -19.30 23.36 -18.51
C ASP A 248 -17.97 23.35 -17.69
N PHE A 249 -17.02 24.23 -18.03
CA PHE A 249 -15.76 24.36 -17.25
C PHE A 249 -16.01 24.79 -15.81
N PHE A 250 -17.01 25.65 -15.58
CA PHE A 250 -17.38 26.06 -14.23
C PHE A 250 -17.94 24.89 -13.44
N PHE A 251 -18.78 24.06 -14.06
CA PHE A 251 -19.34 22.86 -13.43
C PHE A 251 -18.26 21.82 -13.12
N PHE A 252 -17.29 21.64 -14.02
CA PHE A 252 -16.18 20.71 -13.80
C PHE A 252 -15.26 21.11 -12.65
N LEU A 253 -14.98 22.42 -12.50
CA LEU A 253 -14.08 22.92 -11.45
C LEU A 253 -14.80 23.17 -10.11
N PHE A 254 -16.08 23.54 -10.14
CA PHE A 254 -16.81 24.04 -8.97
C PHE A 254 -18.17 23.37 -8.75
N GLY A 255 -18.51 22.33 -9.52
CA GLY A 255 -19.64 21.46 -9.23
C GLY A 255 -19.45 20.73 -7.90
N ASP A 256 -20.53 20.10 -7.40
CA ASP A 256 -20.52 19.32 -6.15
C ASP A 256 -19.70 18.03 -6.31
N HIS A 257 -18.39 18.18 -6.45
CA HIS A 257 -17.39 17.12 -6.31
C HIS A 257 -16.88 17.19 -4.86
N PRO A 258 -17.00 16.11 -4.06
CA PRO A 258 -16.79 16.13 -2.61
C PRO A 258 -15.37 16.48 -2.11
N THR A 259 -14.46 16.91 -2.98
CA THR A 259 -13.04 17.15 -2.69
C THR A 259 -12.48 18.51 -3.14
N ILE A 260 -13.15 19.27 -4.02
CA ILE A 260 -12.58 20.56 -4.48
C ILE A 260 -12.92 21.71 -3.51
N THR A 261 -14.01 21.60 -2.76
CA THR A 261 -14.50 22.65 -1.85
C THR A 261 -13.95 22.56 -0.41
N SER A 262 -13.05 21.61 -0.11
CA SER A 262 -12.59 21.32 1.25
C SER A 262 -11.15 21.73 1.58
N PHE A 263 -10.58 22.73 0.88
CA PHE A 263 -9.42 23.42 1.42
C PHE A 263 -9.88 24.42 2.50
N PRO A 264 -9.51 24.22 3.79
CA PRO A 264 -9.85 25.21 4.81
C PRO A 264 -9.10 26.52 4.52
N PRO A 265 -9.72 27.69 4.74
CA PRO A 265 -9.01 28.96 4.60
C PRO A 265 -7.80 28.99 5.55
N PRO A 266 -6.69 29.64 5.16
CA PRO A 266 -5.56 29.83 6.06
C PRO A 266 -6.07 30.56 7.31
N ARG A 267 -5.79 29.99 8.49
CA ARG A 267 -6.15 30.64 9.75
C ARG A 267 -5.47 32.01 9.80
N PRO A 268 -6.20 33.09 10.13
CA PRO A 268 -5.57 34.38 10.37
C PRO A 268 -4.61 34.25 11.55
N SER A 269 -3.46 34.89 11.40
CA SER A 269 -2.35 34.99 12.36
C SER A 269 -2.79 35.43 13.76
#